data_AF-A0AAV3UE93-F1
#
_entry.id   AF-A0AAV3UE93-F1
#
_cell.length_a   1.000
_cell.length_b   1.000
_cell.length_c   1.000
_cell.angle_alpha   90.00
_cell.angle_beta   90.00
_cell.angle_gamma   90.00
#
_symmetry.space_group_name_H-M   'P 1'
#
loop_
_entity.id
_entity.type
_entity.pdbx_description
1 polymer ?
#
loop_
_entity_poly.entity_id
_entity_poly.type
_entity_poly.pdbx_seq_one_letter_code
_entity_poly.pdbx_strand_id
1 'polypeptide(L)' 'MAYPHSPLVAFVVGLVAVILLLVYWDLPAFIGLVIATFIVGLVAPQVAFGDIASETATAFGEGMTGIGIPILMAAVIGNR' A
#
# COMPACT_ATOMS: atom_id res chain seq x y z
N MET A 1 25.57 -4.49 -14.84
CA MET A 1 25.70 -5.00 -13.46
C MET A 1 24.30 -4.96 -12.88
N ALA A 2 23.60 -6.09 -12.90
CA ALA A 2 22.22 -6.17 -12.47
C ALA A 2 22.17 -5.88 -10.96
N TYR A 3 21.29 -4.96 -10.55
CA TYR A 3 20.94 -4.74 -9.14
C TYR A 3 19.63 -5.47 -8.82
N PRO A 4 19.65 -6.80 -8.60
CA PRO A 4 18.47 -7.55 -8.17
C PRO A 4 17.94 -7.12 -6.79
N HIS A 5 18.63 -6.22 -6.06
CA HIS A 5 18.28 -5.79 -4.70
C HIS A 5 18.15 -4.26 -4.55
N SER A 6 17.92 -3.53 -5.64
CA SER A 6 17.71 -2.08 -5.53
C SER A 6 16.27 -1.80 -5.05
N PRO A 7 16.08 -0.97 -4.01
CA PRO A 7 14.75 -0.46 -3.61
C PRO A 7 13.97 0.16 -4.78
N LEU A 8 14.70 0.62 -5.80
CA LEU A 8 14.14 1.16 -7.03
C LEU A 8 13.28 0.12 -7.79
N VAL A 9 13.64 -1.17 -7.73
CA VAL A 9 12.89 -2.24 -8.42
C VAL A 9 11.54 -2.45 -7.73
N ALA A 10 11.53 -2.57 -6.41
CA ALA A 10 10.30 -2.70 -5.64
C ALA A 10 9.38 -1.48 -5.83
N PHE A 11 9.96 -0.27 -5.89
CA PHE A 11 9.23 0.95 -6.18
C PHE A 11 8.59 0.94 -7.58
N VAL A 12 9.36 0.62 -8.63
CA VAL A 12 8.85 0.57 -10.01
C VAL A 12 7.77 -0.50 -10.15
N VAL A 13 7.97 -1.68 -9.56
CA VAL A 13 6.97 -2.75 -9.55
C VAL A 13 5.68 -2.31 -8.85
N GLY A 14 5.80 -1.71 -7.67
CA GLY A 14 4.65 -1.17 -6.93
C GLY A 14 3.90 -0.11 -7.73
N LEU A 15 4.62 0.84 -8.34
CA LEU A 15 4.03 1.90 -9.16
C LEU A 15 3.26 1.32 -10.35
N VAL A 16 3.86 0.38 -11.09
CA VAL A 16 3.22 -0.27 -12.23
C VAL A 16 1.99 -1.07 -11.78
N ALA A 17 2.08 -1.81 -10.68
CA ALA A 17 0.96 -2.56 -10.13
C ALA A 17 -0.21 -1.64 -9.74
N VAL A 18 0.08 -0.53 -9.05
CA VAL A 18 -0.94 0.45 -8.65
C VAL A 18 -1.62 1.08 -9.86
N ILE A 19 -0.85 1.50 -10.88
CA ILE A 19 -1.42 2.06 -12.12
C ILE A 19 -2.30 1.03 -12.82
N LEU A 20 -1.81 -0.20 -12.96
CA LEU A 20 -2.55 -1.26 -13.66
C LEU A 20 -3.84 -1.62 -12.92
N LEU A 21 -3.79 -1.80 -11.60
CA LEU A 21 -4.94 -2.19 -10.80
C LEU A 21 -5.97 -1.06 -10.67
N LEU A 22 -5.53 0.17 -10.40
CA LEU A 22 -6.43 1.29 -10.09
C LEU A 22 -6.87 2.08 -11.32
N VAL A 23 -5.97 2.32 -12.29
CA VAL A 23 -6.25 3.20 -13.42
C VAL A 23 -6.73 2.41 -14.64
N TYR A 24 -6.13 1.24 -14.89
CA TYR A 24 -6.47 0.46 -16.08
C TYR A 24 -7.67 -0.48 -15.84
N TRP A 25 -7.74 -1.10 -14.65
CA TRP A 25 -8.83 -2.00 -14.30
C TRP A 25 -9.93 -1.39 -13.42
N ASP A 26 -9.78 -0.12 -12.99
CA ASP A 26 -10.75 0.58 -12.14
C ASP A 26 -11.15 -0.22 -10.88
N LEU A 27 -10.22 -0.97 -10.28
CA LEU A 27 -10.52 -1.68 -9.02
C LEU A 27 -10.79 -0.68 -7.90
N PRO A 28 -11.68 -1.03 -6.93
CA PRO A 28 -11.82 -0.26 -5.71
C PRO A 28 -10.48 -0.05 -5.03
N ALA A 29 -10.20 1.20 -4.64
CA ALA A 29 -8.88 1.63 -4.16
C ALA A 29 -8.31 0.71 -3.07
N PHE A 30 -9.14 0.34 -2.09
CA PHE A 30 -8.75 -0.57 -1.03
C PHE A 30 -8.23 -1.91 -1.55
N ILE A 31 -8.98 -2.55 -2.47
CA ILE A 31 -8.62 -3.88 -3.01
C ILE A 31 -7.37 -3.77 -3.88
N GLY A 32 -7.30 -2.75 -4.74
CA GLY A 32 -6.14 -2.53 -5.60
C GLY A 32 -4.86 -2.30 -4.81
N LEU A 33 -4.92 -1.50 -3.73
CA LEU A 33 -3.78 -1.22 -2.87
C LEU A 33 -3.33 -2.46 -2.07
N VAL A 34 -4.27 -3.26 -1.55
CA VAL A 34 -3.94 -4.52 -0.86
C VAL A 34 -3.23 -5.49 -1.79
N ILE A 35 -3.72 -5.67 -3.02
CA ILE A 35 -3.07 -6.55 -4.00
C ILE A 35 -1.68 -5.99 -4.37
N ALA A 36 -1.55 -4.68 -4.52
CA ALA A 36 -0.27 -4.04 -4.81
C ALA A 36 0.77 -4.25 -3.69
N THR A 37 0.38 -4.18 -2.41
CA THR A 37 1.30 -4.45 -1.29
C THR A 37 1.77 -5.89 -1.27
N PHE A 38 0.93 -6.86 -1.63
CA PHE A 38 1.36 -8.26 -1.79
C PHE A 38 2.36 -8.43 -2.94
N ILE A 39 2.11 -7.78 -4.09
CA ILE A 39 3.04 -7.80 -5.24
C ILE A 39 4.40 -7.20 -4.85
N VAL A 40 4.40 -6.09 -4.10
CA VAL A 40 5.64 -5.47 -3.61
C VAL A 40 6.35 -6.37 -2.60
N GLY A 41 5.63 -6.96 -1.65
CA GLY A 41 6.19 -7.88 -0.65
C GLY A 41 6.81 -9.15 -1.25
N LEU A 42 6.35 -9.58 -2.43
CA LEU A 42 6.96 -10.67 -3.18
C LEU A 42 8.33 -10.30 -3.79
N VAL A 43 8.51 -9.03 -4.16
CA VAL A 43 9.74 -8.54 -4.80
C VAL A 43 10.73 -7.97 -3.78
N ALA A 44 10.23 -7.56 -2.62
CA ALA A 44 10.97 -6.92 -1.53
C ALA A 44 11.31 -7.97 -0.44
N PRO A 45 12.58 -8.43 -0.31
CA PRO A 45 12.94 -9.50 0.62
C PRO A 45 12.97 -9.06 2.10
N GLN A 46 12.56 -7.83 2.42
CA GLN A 46 12.59 -7.28 3.77
C GLN A 46 11.53 -7.90 4.69
N VAL A 47 10.45 -8.45 4.12
CA VAL A 47 9.36 -9.08 4.87
C VAL A 47 9.28 -10.55 4.46
N ALA A 48 9.22 -11.46 5.44
CA ALA A 48 9.05 -12.87 5.14
C ALA A 48 7.68 -13.12 4.49
N PHE A 49 7.61 -14.01 3.51
CA PHE A 49 6.39 -14.22 2.72
C PHE A 49 5.14 -14.54 3.56
N GLY A 50 5.31 -15.29 4.66
CA GLY A 50 4.23 -15.62 5.60
C GLY A 50 3.69 -14.42 6.38
N ASP A 51 4.50 -13.37 6.54
CA ASP A 51 4.17 -12.21 7.38
C ASP A 51 3.60 -11.05 6.55
N ILE A 52 3.68 -11.09 5.22
CA ILE A 52 3.22 -9.99 4.32
C ILE A 52 1.79 -9.58 4.63
N ALA A 53 0.89 -10.55 4.84
CA ALA A 53 -0.52 -10.26 5.13
C ALA A 53 -0.70 -9.55 6.48
N SER A 54 0.00 -10.02 7.51
CA SER A 54 -0.05 -9.43 8.85
C SER A 54 0.55 -8.02 8.84
N GLU A 55 1.70 -7.85 8.20
CA GLU A 55 2.38 -6.55 8.10
C GLU A 55 1.53 -5.54 7.32
N THR A 56 0.93 -5.97 6.21
CA THR A 56 0.01 -5.14 5.43
C THR A 56 -1.18 -4.68 6.27
N ALA A 57 -1.78 -5.57 7.05
CA ALA A 57 -2.94 -5.25 7.89
C ALA A 57 -2.57 -4.25 9.01
N THR A 58 -1.44 -4.47 9.68
CA THR A 58 -0.93 -3.58 10.73
C THR A 58 -0.62 -2.20 10.16
N ALA A 59 0.19 -2.12 9.11
CA ALA A 59 0.59 -0.85 8.50
C ALA A 59 -0.62 -0.08 7.94
N PHE A 60 -1.58 -0.77 7.33
CA PHE A 60 -2.82 -0.15 6.87
C PHE A 60 -3.65 0.38 8.03
N GLY A 61 -3.83 -0.39 9.11
CA GLY A 61 -4.57 0.02 10.29
C GLY A 61 -3.95 1.23 10.99
N GLU A 62 -2.63 1.25 11.14
CA GLU A 62 -1.88 2.38 11.69
C GLU A 62 -2.01 3.62 10.80
N GLY A 63 -1.89 3.45 9.48
CA GLY A 63 -2.09 4.53 8.51
C GLY A 63 -3.51 5.11 8.57
N MET A 64 -4.53 4.25 8.64
CA MET A 64 -5.93 4.67 8.76
C MET A 64 -6.22 5.35 10.09
N THR A 65 -5.56 4.94 11.17
CA THR A 65 -5.68 5.60 12.48
C THR A 65 -5.03 6.97 12.44
N GLY A 66 -3.82 7.06 11.87
CA GLY A 66 -3.04 8.29 11.78
C GLY A 66 -3.65 9.36 10.87
N ILE A 67 -4.29 8.95 9.77
CA ILE A 67 -4.92 9.86 8.80
C ILE A 67 -6.42 10.03 9.08
N GLY A 68 -7.11 8.94 9.40
CA GLY A 68 -8.56 8.91 9.56
C GLY A 68 -9.05 9.71 10.77
N ILE A 69 -8.37 9.62 11.92
CA ILE A 69 -8.79 10.37 13.12
C ILE A 69 -8.72 11.89 12.87
N PRO A 70 -7.60 12.46 12.39
CA PRO A 70 -7.54 13.89 12.07
C PRO A 70 -8.56 14.33 11.02
N ILE A 71 -8.82 13.53 9.98
CA ILE A 71 -9.83 13.86 8.96
C ILE A 71 -11.23 13.90 9.57
N LEU A 72 -11.59 12.89 10.37
CA LEU A 72 -12.89 12.85 11.04
C LEU A 72 -13.04 14.01 12.03
N MET A 73 -12.00 14.32 12.79
CA MET A 73 -12.00 15.47 13.70
C MET A 73 -12.15 16.80 12.95
N ALA A 74 -11.43 16.99 11.84
CA ALA A 74 -11.57 18.18 11.01
C ALA A 74 -12.98 18.30 10.41
N ALA A 75 -13.58 17.18 9.97
CA ALA A 75 -14.95 17.14 9.46
C ALA A 75 -15.99 17.50 10.53
N VAL A 76 -15.81 17.05 11.78
CA VAL A 76 -16.69 17.38 12.91
C VAL A 76 -16.56 18.85 13.31
N ILE A 77 -15.34 19.41 13.32
CA ILE A 77 -15.10 20.81 13.65
C ILE A 77 -15.63 21.73 12.56
N GLY A 78 -15.41 21.39 11.29
CA GLY A 78 -15.85 22.20 10.14
C GLY A 78 -17.35 22.16 9.84
N ASN A 79 -18.12 21.27 10.50
CA ASN A 79 -19.58 21.19 10.37
C ASN A 79 -20.33 22.08 11.38
N ARG A 80 -19.70 23.18 11.83
CA ARG A 80 -20.32 24.25 12.63
C ARG A 80 -19.85 25.62 12.18
#